data_AF-A0A8T5N554-F1
#
_entry.id   AF-A0A8T5N554-F1
#
_cell.length_a   1.000
_cell.length_b   1.000
_cell.length_c   1.000
_cell.angle_alpha   90.00
_cell.angle_beta   90.00
_cell.angle_gamma   90.00
#
_symmetry.space_group_name_H-M   'P 1'
#
loop_
_entity.id
_entity.type
_entity.pdbx_description
1 polymer ?
#
loop_
_entity_poly.entity_id
_entity_poly.type
_entity_poly.pdbx_seq_one_letter_code
_entity_poly.pdbx_strand_id
1 'polypeptide(L)' 'MLYLKEHGKISNREYRQIANISDEWARVDLADLILKGLVRLVGKGRGAHYVPAQVGD' A
#
# COMPACT_ATOMS: atom_id res chain seq x y z
N MET A 1 8.73 8.05 1.97
CA MET A 1 7.28 8.31 1.85
C MET A 1 6.86 8.96 0.51
N LEU A 2 7.65 8.87 -0.58
CA LEU A 2 7.33 9.60 -1.83
C LEU A 2 6.55 8.78 -2.88
N TYR A 3 6.67 7.45 -2.86
CA TYR A 3 6.17 6.59 -3.95
C TYR A 3 4.64 6.57 -4.11
N LEU A 4 3.87 6.58 -3.01
CA LEU A 4 2.40 6.63 -3.09
C LEU A 4 1.89 7.98 -3.60
N LYS A 5 2.62 9.06 -3.32
CA LYS A 5 2.25 10.43 -3.71
C LYS A 5 2.45 10.65 -5.22
N GLU A 6 3.46 10.03 -5.81
CA GLU A 6 3.75 10.17 -7.25
C GLU A 6 2.99 9.17 -8.13
N HIS A 7 2.84 7.90 -7.72
CA HIS A 7 2.22 6.89 -8.58
C HIS A 7 0.72 6.68 -8.33
N GLY A 8 0.17 7.17 -7.21
CA GLY A 8 -1.26 7.04 -6.86
C GLY A 8 -1.76 5.62 -6.59
N LYS A 9 -0.95 4.59 -6.86
CA LYS A 9 -1.22 3.18 -6.54
C LYS A 9 0.07 2.42 -6.30
N ILE A 10 0.02 1.42 -5.43
CA ILE A 10 1.14 0.55 -5.11
C ILE A 10 0.67 -0.89 -4.98
N SER A 11 1.38 -1.82 -5.61
CA SER A 11 1.12 -3.24 -5.43
C SER A 11 1.95 -3.79 -4.27
N ASN A 12 1.54 -4.90 -3.66
CA ASN A 12 2.33 -5.54 -2.59
C ASN A 12 3.77 -5.87 -3.04
N ARG A 13 3.98 -6.17 -4.33
CA ARG A 13 5.33 -6.40 -4.89
C ARG A 13 6.18 -5.13 -4.89
N GLU A 14 5.62 -4.04 -5.39
CA GLU A 14 6.28 -2.73 -5.42
C GLU A 14 6.61 -2.26 -4.00
N TYR A 15 5.64 -2.40 -3.08
CA TYR A 15 5.83 -2.07 -1.67
C TYR A 15 7.03 -2.79 -1.06
N ARG A 16 7.12 -4.10 -1.27
CA ARG A 16 8.27 -4.91 -0.83
C ARG A 16 9.60 -4.45 -1.42
N GLN A 17 9.63 -4.10 -2.70
CA GLN A 17 10.86 -3.67 -3.36
C GLN A 17 11.35 -2.33 -2.81
N ILE A 18 10.43 -1.39 -2.59
CA ILE A 18 10.76 -0.04 -2.08
C ILE A 18 11.12 -0.08 -0.60
N ALA A 19 10.35 -0.81 0.20
CA ALA A 19 10.57 -0.92 1.64
C ALA A 19 11.67 -1.95 1.99
N ASN A 20 12.11 -2.77 1.04
CA ASN A 20 13.08 -3.85 1.22
C ASN A 20 12.70 -4.80 2.39
N ILE A 21 11.43 -5.17 2.45
CA ILE A 21 10.87 -6.02 3.50
C ILE A 21 10.38 -7.36 2.92
N SER A 22 10.35 -8.37 3.79
CA SER A 22 9.78 -9.68 3.44
C SER A 22 8.26 -9.59 3.25
N ASP A 23 7.67 -10.60 2.62
CA ASP A 23 6.24 -10.61 2.31
C ASP A 23 5.33 -10.68 3.53
N GLU A 24 5.82 -11.26 4.62
CA GLU A 24 5.13 -11.26 5.90
C GLU A 24 5.02 -9.84 6.45
N TRP A 25 6.16 -9.16 6.61
CA TRP A 25 6.24 -7.78 7.07
C TRP A 25 5.47 -6.81 6.17
N ALA A 26 5.51 -7.00 4.85
CA ALA A 26 4.75 -6.17 3.93
C ALA A 26 3.24 -6.27 4.13
N ARG A 27 2.72 -7.48 4.41
CA ARG A 27 1.28 -7.65 4.66
C ARG A 27 0.88 -7.00 5.98
N VAL A 28 1.68 -7.18 7.03
CA VAL A 28 1.43 -6.57 8.34
C VAL A 28 1.41 -5.05 8.22
N ASP A 29 2.42 -4.49 7.57
CA ASP A 29 2.56 -3.05 7.43
C ASP A 29 1.46 -2.44 6.54
N LEU A 30 1.14 -3.08 5.40
CA LEU A 30 0.00 -2.64 4.56
C LEU A 30 -1.35 -2.78 5.28
N ALA A 31 -1.54 -3.80 6.12
CA ALA A 31 -2.74 -3.95 6.93
C ALA A 31 -2.84 -2.83 7.98
N ASP A 32 -1.73 -2.49 8.63
CA ASP A 32 -1.66 -1.38 9.59
C ASP A 32 -1.93 -0.02 8.91
N LEU A 33 -1.40 0.20 7.70
CA LEU A 33 -1.70 1.38 6.90
C LEU A 33 -3.18 1.48 6.50
N ILE A 34 -3.85 0.34 6.24
CA ILE A 34 -5.30 0.30 6.01
C ILE A 34 -6.05 0.65 7.29
N LEU A 35 -5.67 0.05 8.43
CA LEU A 35 -6.27 0.32 9.73
C LEU A 35 -6.15 1.79 10.14
N LYS A 36 -5.00 2.41 9.84
CA LYS A 36 -4.75 3.84 10.04
C LYS A 36 -5.50 4.74 9.05
N GLY A 37 -6.19 4.17 8.06
CA GLY A 37 -6.88 4.94 7.02
C GLY A 37 -5.94 5.73 6.12
N LEU A 38 -4.67 5.31 5.99
CA LEU A 38 -3.67 5.95 5.13
C LEU A 38 -3.69 5.40 3.71
N VAL A 39 -4.07 4.12 3.57
CA VAL A 39 -4.21 3.46 2.27
C VAL A 39 -5.49 2.64 2.22
N ARG A 40 -5.98 2.38 1.02
CA ARG A 40 -7.14 1.52 0.78
C ARG A 40 -6.79 0.43 -0.23
N LEU A 41 -7.18 -0.79 0.06
CA LEU A 41 -7.12 -1.90 -0.89
C LEU A 41 -8.20 -1.73 -1.97
N VAL A 42 -7.79 -1.74 -3.23
CA VAL A 42 -8.65 -1.66 -4.41
C VAL A 42 -8.46 -2.93 -5.24
N GLY A 43 -9.56 -3.60 -5.56
CA GLY A 43 -9.58 -4.85 -6.29
C GLY A 43 -9.43 -6.10 -5.40
N LYS A 44 -9.42 -7.27 -6.04
CA LYS A 44 -9.31 -8.58 -5.40
C LYS A 44 -8.46 -9.53 -6.26
N GLY A 45 -7.65 -10.39 -5.63
CA GLY A 45 -6.83 -11.37 -6.33
C GLY A 45 -5.64 -10.75 -7.08
N ARG A 46 -5.39 -11.19 -8.33
CA ARG A 46 -4.21 -10.79 -9.13
C ARG A 46 -4.15 -9.30 -9.48
N GLY A 47 -5.27 -8.57 -9.39
CA GLY A 47 -5.34 -7.13 -9.66
C GLY A 47 -5.39 -6.24 -8.41
N ALA A 48 -5.22 -6.82 -7.22
CA ALA A 48 -5.34 -6.07 -5.97
C ALA A 48 -4.15 -5.09 -5.81
N HIS A 49 -4.45 -3.83 -5.58
CA HIS A 49 -3.48 -2.76 -5.38
C HIS A 49 -3.95 -1.81 -4.28
N TYR A 50 -3.03 -1.11 -3.66
CA TYR A 50 -3.28 -0.17 -2.58
C TYR A 50 -3.20 1.24 -3.15
N VAL A 51 -4.16 2.09 -2.79
CA VAL A 51 -4.19 3.51 -3.17
C VAL A 51 -4.10 4.35 -1.89
N PRO A 52 -3.47 5.53 -1.91
CA PRO A 52 -3.51 6.43 -0.77
C PRO A 52 -4.98 6.79 -0.50
N ALA A 53 -5.41 6.60 0.75
CA ALA A 53 -6.65 7.20 1.20
C ALA A 53 -6.34 8.69 1.30
N GLN A 54 -6.92 9.48 0.41
CA GLN A 54 -6.81 10.93 0.44
C GLN A 54 -7.39 11.36 1.80
N VAL A 55 -6.52 11.63 2.77
CA VAL A 55 -6.90 12.32 4.00
C VAL A 55 -7.32 13.69 3.50
N GLY A 56 -8.63 13.91 3.46
CA GLY A 56 -9.20 15.21 3.15
C GLY A 56 -8.61 16.26 4.09
N ASP A 57 -8.41 17.44 3.50
CA ASP A 57 -8.06 18.74 4.11
C ASP A 57 -8.57 18.94 5.55
#